data_AF-A0AAN4YN55-F1
#
_entry.id   AF-A0AAN4YN55-F1
#
_cell.length_a   1.000
_cell.length_b   1.000
_cell.length_c   1.000
_cell.angle_alpha   90.00
_cell.angle_beta   90.00
_cell.angle_gamma   90.00
#
_symmetry.space_group_name_H-M   'P 1'
#
loop_
_entity.id
_entity.type
_entity.pdbx_description
1 polymer ?
#
loop_
_entity_poly.entity_id
_entity_poly.type
_entity_poly.pdbx_seq_one_letter_code
_entity_poly.pdbx_strand_id
1 'polypeptide(L)'
;MAWRWTMVIEGQCPPQTPPACPHRTGVEGPSNRDDSGILPRNDTLLILANPPAIGSKKDHYTPARWWSVFMEACMHQTGLHAYGSVRMVASLPISDAQQVIPRTIIERKRPALLTENVALHAFEVAAPKAPKDPNAWATLKGWDLMTSNALRVAQRAAEQGVTTPPGRELPPIPLAPESPDQGRIPLPYVPRPYTEWHEKVWKKITTDTPTKDGKLNATQRRGLTQLNKENRDVYKRQYQATTIGEIDELTNTLSRTAADPRESSAALEPILDKIKAAKSTVDQILSEVHYEVIKEVPAVVDNKRVALHSGNFDDAILHWDRRPFEPLLITPEELYPREAERSVLYFEADPNPPAVQKLNQLDPSQRDAALRLFEALSLTIGTRNLMTVAEFLELIFPERPINDIVKSIPGLAVFAAKTPKPDFDNLPKTIHGSPEAREPLDPAACYQENLDYDLSDVRVRTLPISTLWDIFVEYQKKGNTNLSTVQLTQLLGGTLTSFRTGWEPTKRFH
;
A
#
# COMPACT_ATOMS: atom_id res chain seq x y z
N MET A 1 28.42 13.26 13.24
CA MET A 1 28.11 13.71 14.61
C MET A 1 27.64 12.51 15.40
N ALA A 2 28.30 12.21 16.52
CA ALA A 2 27.97 11.09 17.38
C ALA A 2 26.63 11.34 18.10
N TRP A 3 25.77 10.33 18.11
CA TRP A 3 24.44 10.40 18.71
C TRP A 3 24.55 10.38 20.25
N ARG A 4 23.98 11.40 20.89
CA ARG A 4 23.69 11.40 22.32
C ARG A 4 22.20 11.09 22.48
N TRP A 5 21.89 9.88 22.92
CA TRP A 5 20.55 9.51 23.37
C TRP A 5 20.23 10.38 24.59
N THR A 6 19.27 11.29 24.48
CA THR A 6 18.75 11.98 25.66
C THR A 6 17.50 11.23 26.08
N MET A 7 17.72 10.20 26.90
CA MET A 7 16.66 9.53 27.65
C MET A 7 16.28 10.46 28.80
N VAL A 8 15.08 11.03 28.77
CA VAL A 8 14.52 11.69 29.94
C VAL A 8 13.76 10.62 30.70
N ILE A 9 14.41 10.02 31.71
CA ILE A 9 13.74 9.26 32.76
C ILE A 9 13.52 10.25 33.89
N GLU A 10 12.34 10.87 33.95
CA GLU A 10 11.95 11.67 35.11
C GLU A 10 11.53 10.75 36.25
N GLY A 11 12.46 10.54 37.19
CA GLY A 11 12.19 9.97 38.51
C GLY A 11 12.89 10.82 39.55
N GLN A 12 12.25 11.89 40.02
CA GLN A 12 12.68 12.60 41.22
C GLN A 12 12.07 11.94 42.45
N CYS A 13 12.90 11.39 43.33
CA CYS A 13 12.54 11.06 44.71
C CYS A 13 13.57 11.71 45.65
N PRO A 14 13.13 12.48 46.67
CA PRO A 14 14.02 13.06 47.67
C PRO A 14 14.41 12.02 48.74
N PRO A 15 15.50 12.23 49.51
CA PRO A 15 16.05 11.21 50.39
C PRO A 15 15.37 11.23 51.76
N GLN A 16 14.78 10.09 52.17
CA GLN A 16 14.69 9.59 53.55
C GLN A 16 13.92 8.25 53.58
N THR A 17 14.48 7.22 54.22
CA THR A 17 13.89 5.88 54.49
C THR A 17 13.96 5.59 56.00
N PRO A 18 13.29 4.55 56.58
CA PRO A 18 12.26 3.58 56.10
C PRO A 18 11.08 3.41 57.13
N PRO A 19 10.12 2.43 57.08
CA PRO A 19 10.13 1.17 56.30
C PRO A 19 8.87 0.69 55.57
N ALA A 20 9.16 -0.18 54.60
CA ALA A 20 8.39 -1.34 54.15
C ALA A 20 7.07 -1.10 53.38
N CYS A 21 7.21 -0.75 52.10
CA CYS A 21 6.35 -1.33 51.07
C CYS A 21 7.13 -2.47 50.40
N PRO A 22 6.54 -3.68 50.22
CA PRO A 22 7.21 -4.78 49.56
C PRO A 22 7.32 -4.45 48.06
N HIS A 23 8.40 -3.80 47.66
CA HIS A 23 8.76 -3.72 46.26
C HIS A 23 9.01 -5.15 45.75
N ARG A 24 8.20 -5.57 44.78
CA ARG A 24 8.61 -6.56 43.80
C ARG A 24 9.89 -6.05 43.15
N THR A 25 11.03 -6.48 43.66
CA THR A 25 12.31 -6.41 42.96
C THR A 25 12.32 -7.50 41.90
N GLY A 26 11.55 -7.29 40.82
CA GLY A 26 11.76 -7.99 39.56
C GLY A 26 12.75 -7.17 38.76
N VAL A 27 13.99 -7.65 38.64
CA VAL A 27 14.95 -7.08 37.70
C VAL A 27 14.35 -7.26 36.30
N GLU A 28 13.93 -6.17 35.67
CA GLU A 28 13.40 -6.14 34.29
C GLU A 28 14.55 -6.43 33.31
N GLY A 29 14.85 -7.72 33.14
CA GLY A 29 15.80 -8.23 32.18
C GLY A 29 15.12 -8.89 30.97
N PRO A 30 15.90 -9.43 30.03
CA PRO A 30 15.43 -10.27 28.92
C PRO A 30 14.56 -11.48 29.33
N SER A 31 14.40 -11.74 30.63
CA SER A 31 13.70 -12.88 31.23
C SER A 31 12.18 -12.73 31.34
N ASN A 32 11.60 -11.55 31.06
CA ASN A 32 10.14 -11.31 31.05
C ASN A 32 9.54 -11.34 29.62
N ARG A 33 10.15 -12.11 28.71
CA ARG A 33 9.75 -12.17 27.30
C ARG A 33 8.87 -13.40 27.06
N ASP A 34 7.85 -13.22 26.22
CA ASP A 34 7.17 -14.35 25.61
C ASP A 34 7.97 -14.77 24.37
N ASP A 35 8.66 -15.90 24.47
CA ASP A 35 9.55 -16.45 23.45
C ASP A 35 8.80 -17.30 22.40
N SER A 36 7.47 -17.25 22.34
CA SER A 36 6.67 -18.04 21.39
C SER A 36 6.87 -17.65 19.91
N GLY A 37 7.61 -16.57 19.61
CA GLY A 37 7.85 -16.07 18.26
C GLY A 37 9.33 -15.81 17.95
N ILE A 38 9.63 -15.63 16.66
CA ILE A 38 10.99 -15.30 16.17
C ILE A 38 11.53 -14.01 16.80
N LEU A 39 10.63 -13.07 17.09
CA LEU A 39 10.84 -11.87 17.87
C LEU A 39 10.06 -12.01 19.19
N PRO A 40 10.73 -12.22 20.33
CA PRO A 40 10.03 -12.35 21.60
C PRO A 40 9.22 -11.09 21.94
N ARG A 41 7.97 -11.25 22.39
CA ARG A 41 7.09 -10.11 22.67
C ARG A 41 7.58 -9.32 23.89
N ASN A 42 7.59 -7.98 23.79
CA ASN A 42 7.90 -7.11 24.91
C ASN A 42 6.69 -6.24 25.30
N ASP A 43 6.01 -6.63 26.38
CA ASP A 43 4.86 -5.88 26.90
C ASP A 43 5.26 -4.74 27.86
N THR A 44 6.53 -4.65 28.24
CA THR A 44 7.04 -3.70 29.25
C THR A 44 7.59 -2.41 28.67
N LEU A 45 7.98 -2.39 27.39
CA LEU A 45 8.62 -1.24 26.74
C LEU A 45 7.69 -0.58 25.72
N LEU A 46 7.41 0.70 25.93
CA LEU A 46 6.73 1.59 24.98
C LEU A 46 7.66 2.73 24.57
N ILE A 47 7.83 2.92 23.26
CA ILE A 47 8.66 4.00 22.70
C ILE A 47 7.76 5.16 22.29
N LEU A 48 8.08 6.36 22.76
CA LEU A 48 7.48 7.60 22.28
C LEU A 48 8.49 8.31 21.37
N ALA A 49 8.13 8.49 20.11
CA ALA A 49 9.02 9.09 19.11
C ALA A 49 8.43 10.39 18.56
N ASN A 50 9.26 11.43 18.52
CA ASN A 50 8.92 12.70 17.89
C ASN A 50 10.09 13.19 17.03
N PRO A 51 10.39 12.53 15.90
CA PRO A 51 11.48 12.95 15.02
C PRO A 51 11.25 14.39 14.51
N PRO A 52 12.30 15.23 14.49
CA PRO A 52 12.17 16.63 14.12
C PRO A 52 11.64 16.79 12.70
N ALA A 53 10.85 17.84 12.47
CA ALA A 53 10.47 18.22 11.12
C ALA A 53 11.71 18.67 10.32
N ILE A 54 11.65 18.49 9.01
CA ILE A 54 12.73 18.86 8.11
C ILE A 54 12.85 20.40 8.07
N GLY A 55 14.00 20.93 8.49
CA GLY A 55 14.27 22.37 8.44
C GLY A 55 14.65 22.89 7.04
N SER A 56 15.05 21.99 6.13
CA SER A 56 15.50 22.35 4.77
C SER A 56 15.26 21.23 3.77
N LYS A 57 14.87 21.57 2.52
CA LYS A 57 14.72 20.60 1.42
C LYS A 57 16.03 19.87 1.06
N LYS A 58 17.18 20.37 1.50
CA LYS A 58 18.50 19.72 1.32
C LYS A 58 18.83 18.72 2.42
N ASP A 59 18.04 18.68 3.48
CA ASP A 59 18.25 17.71 4.55
C ASP A 59 17.82 16.31 4.08
N HIS A 60 18.76 15.38 4.13
CA HIS A 60 18.54 14.00 3.74
C HIS A 60 18.01 13.13 4.89
N TYR A 61 17.89 13.68 6.11
CA TYR A 61 17.31 13.03 7.28
C TYR A 61 15.83 13.40 7.45
N THR A 62 14.98 12.74 6.67
CA THR A 62 13.53 12.88 6.81
C THR A 62 12.97 11.95 7.90
N PRO A 63 11.86 12.31 8.57
CA PRO A 63 11.18 11.41 9.50
C PRO A 63 10.80 10.05 8.90
N ALA A 64 10.37 10.00 7.63
CA ALA A 64 10.10 8.73 6.94
C ALA A 64 11.38 7.88 6.73
N ARG A 65 12.54 8.52 6.55
CA ARG A 65 13.82 7.82 6.47
C ARG A 65 14.28 7.30 7.84
N TRP A 66 14.10 8.09 8.90
CA TRP A 66 14.31 7.62 10.27
C TRP A 66 13.44 6.39 10.57
N TRP A 67 12.16 6.44 10.18
CA TRP A 67 11.25 5.31 10.29
C TRP A 67 11.78 4.08 9.56
N SER A 68 12.25 4.25 8.32
CA SER A 68 12.84 3.15 7.54
C SER A 68 14.03 2.51 8.26
N VAL A 69 14.93 3.30 8.85
CA VAL A 69 16.08 2.78 9.63
C VAL A 69 15.60 2.02 10.87
N PHE A 70 14.56 2.51 11.53
CA PHE A 70 13.97 1.83 12.69
C PHE A 70 13.35 0.48 12.30
N MET A 71 12.59 0.42 11.19
CA MET A 71 12.01 -0.83 10.68
C MET A 71 13.08 -1.82 10.17
N GLU A 72 14.15 -1.33 9.54
CA GLU A 72 15.32 -2.16 9.18
C GLU A 72 15.98 -2.75 10.44
N ALA A 73 16.14 -1.94 11.50
CA ALA A 73 16.64 -2.43 12.78
C ALA A 73 15.71 -3.48 13.39
N CYS A 74 14.39 -3.35 13.24
CA CYS A 74 13.41 -4.36 13.62
C CYS A 74 13.62 -5.68 12.85
N MET A 75 13.79 -5.61 11.53
CA MET A 75 14.00 -6.78 10.68
C MET A 75 15.30 -7.52 11.04
N HIS A 76 16.35 -6.77 11.41
CA HIS A 76 17.64 -7.32 11.85
C HIS A 76 17.72 -7.63 13.35
N GLN A 77 16.66 -7.38 14.12
CA GLN A 77 16.63 -7.52 15.58
C GLN A 77 17.76 -6.75 16.31
N THR A 78 18.07 -5.55 15.83
CA THR A 78 19.13 -4.68 16.39
C THR A 78 18.56 -3.44 17.07
N GLY A 79 19.42 -2.72 17.81
CA GLY A 79 19.04 -1.48 18.48
C GLY A 79 17.97 -1.72 19.56
N LEU A 80 16.86 -0.98 19.51
CA LEU A 80 15.77 -1.12 20.47
C LEU A 80 15.00 -2.44 20.30
N HIS A 81 15.06 -3.06 19.12
CA HIS A 81 14.42 -4.36 18.87
C HIS A 81 15.23 -5.55 19.42
N ALA A 82 16.44 -5.32 19.95
CA ALA A 82 17.15 -6.32 20.76
C ALA A 82 16.40 -6.62 22.09
N TYR A 83 15.47 -5.74 22.48
CA TYR A 83 14.57 -5.96 23.60
C TYR A 83 13.34 -6.81 23.26
N GLY A 84 13.18 -7.24 22.00
CA GLY A 84 12.03 -8.00 21.50
C GLY A 84 11.14 -7.17 20.55
N SER A 85 9.93 -7.64 20.32
CA SER A 85 8.87 -6.86 19.66
C SER A 85 8.44 -5.72 20.58
N VAL A 86 8.83 -4.51 20.20
CA VAL A 86 8.56 -3.27 20.96
C VAL A 86 7.43 -2.48 20.29
N ARG A 87 6.61 -1.83 21.11
CA ARG A 87 5.54 -0.93 20.65
C ARG A 87 6.05 0.49 20.58
N MET A 88 5.53 1.25 19.62
CA MET A 88 5.91 2.64 19.40
C MET A 88 4.70 3.50 19.07
N VAL A 89 4.67 4.69 19.68
CA VAL A 89 3.80 5.79 19.27
C VAL A 89 4.69 6.89 18.71
N ALA A 90 4.50 7.22 17.44
CA ALA A 90 5.32 8.21 16.75
C ALA A 90 4.48 9.39 16.26
N SER A 91 4.91 10.60 16.57
CA SER A 91 4.39 11.81 15.93
C SER A 91 5.24 12.12 14.70
N LEU A 92 4.65 12.16 13.51
CA LEU A 92 5.34 12.46 12.24
C LEU A 92 4.63 13.60 11.49
N PRO A 93 5.34 14.41 10.70
CA PRO A 93 4.69 15.31 9.73
C PRO A 93 3.74 14.52 8.81
N ILE A 94 2.61 15.09 8.40
CA ILE A 94 1.59 14.40 7.58
C ILE A 94 2.20 13.74 6.33
N SER A 95 3.08 14.45 5.62
CA SER A 95 3.73 13.95 4.40
C SER A 95 4.63 12.73 4.62
N ASP A 96 5.24 12.62 5.80
CA ASP A 96 6.06 11.47 6.19
C ASP A 96 5.17 10.33 6.71
N ALA A 97 4.11 10.66 7.46
CA ALA A 97 3.11 9.68 7.91
C ALA A 97 2.48 8.95 6.72
N GLN A 98 2.13 9.68 5.65
CA GLN A 98 1.60 9.10 4.40
C GLN A 98 2.62 8.24 3.63
N GLN A 99 3.93 8.40 3.86
CA GLN A 99 4.93 7.50 3.26
C GLN A 99 5.10 6.22 4.07
N VAL A 100 4.80 6.25 5.38
CA VAL A 100 4.84 5.11 6.28
C VAL A 100 3.55 4.29 6.18
N ILE A 101 2.40 4.96 6.23
CA ILE A 101 1.05 4.38 6.13
C ILE A 101 0.35 5.03 4.92
N PRO A 102 0.65 4.58 3.70
CA PRO A 102 0.11 5.20 2.50
C PRO A 102 -1.39 4.95 2.36
N ARG A 103 -2.11 6.03 2.02
CA ARG A 103 -3.54 5.98 1.69
C ARG A 103 -3.81 5.48 0.28
N THR A 104 -2.84 5.68 -0.62
CA THR A 104 -2.89 5.27 -2.03
C THR A 104 -1.67 4.45 -2.41
N ILE A 105 -1.82 3.60 -3.42
CA ILE A 105 -0.77 2.69 -3.85
C ILE A 105 0.46 3.40 -4.46
N ILE A 106 0.31 4.63 -4.96
CA ILE A 106 1.42 5.43 -5.51
C ILE A 106 2.43 5.80 -4.41
N GLU A 107 1.95 6.00 -3.18
CA GLU A 107 2.79 6.33 -2.02
C GLU A 107 3.36 5.11 -1.31
N ARG A 108 3.05 3.88 -1.76
CA ARG A 108 3.65 2.64 -1.28
C ARG A 108 5.11 2.53 -1.73
N LYS A 109 5.98 3.23 -1.01
CA LYS A 109 7.43 3.33 -1.23
C LYS A 109 8.18 2.56 -0.14
N ARG A 110 9.51 2.71 -0.08
CA ARG A 110 10.36 2.01 0.89
C ARG A 110 9.86 2.08 2.35
N PRO A 111 9.46 3.23 2.93
CA PRO A 111 9.03 3.27 4.32
C PRO A 111 7.78 2.41 4.56
N ALA A 112 6.81 2.45 3.65
CA ALA A 112 5.62 1.59 3.68
C ALA A 112 5.98 0.11 3.55
N LEU A 113 6.81 -0.26 2.56
CA LEU A 113 7.26 -1.64 2.37
C LEU A 113 7.95 -2.17 3.62
N LEU A 114 8.87 -1.42 4.21
CA LEU A 114 9.54 -1.80 5.45
C LEU A 114 8.57 -1.94 6.62
N THR A 115 7.57 -1.07 6.71
CA THR A 115 6.52 -1.19 7.73
C THR A 115 5.72 -2.48 7.54
N GLU A 116 5.33 -2.81 6.31
CA GLU A 116 4.64 -4.06 5.98
C GLU A 116 5.46 -5.32 6.29
N ASN A 117 6.78 -5.24 6.25
CA ASN A 117 7.64 -6.37 6.58
C ASN A 117 7.57 -6.78 8.05
N VAL A 118 7.37 -5.83 8.95
CA VAL A 118 7.61 -6.03 10.39
C VAL A 118 6.43 -5.67 11.28
N ALA A 119 5.40 -5.01 10.77
CA ALA A 119 4.25 -4.58 11.57
C ALA A 119 3.23 -5.71 11.78
N LEU A 120 2.86 -5.95 13.04
CA LEU A 120 1.60 -6.62 13.39
C LEU A 120 0.44 -5.63 13.26
N HIS A 121 0.65 -4.44 13.82
CA HIS A 121 -0.28 -3.33 13.76
C HIS A 121 0.47 -2.06 13.40
N ALA A 122 -0.03 -1.35 12.39
CA ALA A 122 0.41 0.00 12.07
C ALA A 122 -0.78 0.80 11.56
N PHE A 123 -1.17 1.87 12.25
CA PHE A 123 -2.28 2.73 11.84
C PHE A 123 -2.13 4.16 12.40
N GLU A 124 -2.79 5.12 11.76
CA GLU A 124 -2.87 6.49 12.27
C GLU A 124 -3.88 6.52 13.44
N VAL A 125 -3.43 6.87 14.63
CA VAL A 125 -4.30 7.02 15.83
C VAL A 125 -5.02 8.35 15.78
N ALA A 126 -4.28 9.40 15.38
CA ALA A 126 -4.80 10.74 15.34
C ALA A 126 -4.15 11.51 14.17
N ALA A 127 -4.93 12.33 13.50
CA ALA A 127 -4.50 13.11 12.37
C ALA A 127 -5.04 14.55 12.49
N PRO A 128 -4.25 15.55 12.08
CA PRO A 128 -4.74 16.91 12.03
C PRO A 128 -5.83 17.02 10.95
N LYS A 129 -6.64 18.08 11.04
CA LYS A 129 -7.50 18.44 9.92
C LYS A 129 -6.62 18.60 8.69
N ALA A 130 -6.88 17.78 7.66
CA ALA A 130 -6.08 17.81 6.47
C ALA A 130 -6.04 19.24 5.87
N PRO A 131 -4.86 19.74 5.48
CA PRO A 131 -4.67 21.13 5.05
C PRO A 131 -5.47 21.44 3.78
N LYS A 132 -5.48 22.72 3.38
CA LYS A 132 -6.31 23.37 2.35
C LYS A 132 -6.62 22.60 1.05
N ASP A 133 -5.87 21.54 0.70
CA ASP A 133 -6.25 20.55 -0.33
C ASP A 133 -6.27 19.10 0.23
N PRO A 134 -7.27 18.73 1.07
CA PRO A 134 -7.28 17.49 1.85
C PRO A 134 -7.39 16.20 1.05
N ASN A 135 -7.75 16.32 -0.22
CA ASN A 135 -8.44 15.25 -0.95
C ASN A 135 -7.75 14.80 -2.22
N ALA A 136 -6.55 15.31 -2.52
CA ALA A 136 -5.80 14.86 -3.69
C ALA A 136 -5.56 13.33 -3.66
N TRP A 137 -5.31 12.78 -2.46
CA TRP A 137 -5.21 11.33 -2.26
C TRP A 137 -6.56 10.62 -2.51
N ALA A 138 -7.69 11.23 -2.12
CA ALA A 138 -9.03 10.67 -2.31
C ALA A 138 -9.41 10.63 -3.80
N THR A 139 -8.99 11.61 -4.60
CA THR A 139 -9.13 11.58 -6.06
C THR A 139 -8.39 10.38 -6.67
N LEU A 140 -7.17 10.12 -6.20
CA LEU A 140 -6.35 9.00 -6.70
C LEU A 140 -6.83 7.64 -6.18
N LYS A 141 -7.37 7.57 -4.96
CA LYS A 141 -7.95 6.35 -4.36
C LYS A 141 -9.24 5.95 -5.08
N GLY A 142 -10.03 6.94 -5.52
CA GLY A 142 -11.37 6.77 -6.05
C GLY A 142 -12.42 6.92 -4.95
N TRP A 143 -13.50 7.64 -5.26
CA TRP A 143 -14.54 7.98 -4.30
C TRP A 143 -15.23 6.75 -3.70
N ASP A 144 -15.72 5.84 -4.56
CA ASP A 144 -16.46 4.65 -4.14
C ASP A 144 -15.64 3.72 -3.25
N LEU A 145 -14.35 3.55 -3.57
CA LEU A 145 -13.45 2.73 -2.79
C LEU A 145 -13.20 3.35 -1.41
N MET A 146 -12.99 4.66 -1.36
CA MET A 146 -12.77 5.40 -0.11
C MET A 146 -14.00 5.35 0.79
N THR A 147 -15.20 5.61 0.26
CA THR A 147 -16.44 5.58 1.05
C THR A 147 -16.77 4.17 1.53
N SER A 148 -16.61 3.15 0.69
CA SER A 148 -16.80 1.75 1.08
C SER A 148 -15.82 1.33 2.18
N ASN A 149 -14.56 1.76 2.09
CA ASN A 149 -13.58 1.48 3.13
C ASN A 149 -13.91 2.19 4.45
N ALA A 150 -14.31 3.46 4.42
CA ALA A 150 -14.73 4.20 5.62
C ALA A 150 -15.94 3.53 6.31
N LEU A 151 -16.90 3.02 5.54
CA LEU A 151 -18.01 2.24 6.08
C LEU A 151 -17.53 0.94 6.77
N ARG A 152 -16.60 0.20 6.14
CA ARG A 152 -16.02 -1.00 6.77
C ARG A 152 -15.21 -0.68 8.03
N VAL A 153 -14.51 0.44 8.07
CA VAL A 153 -13.79 0.92 9.27
C VAL A 153 -14.78 1.26 10.38
N ALA A 154 -15.87 1.96 10.08
CA ALA A 154 -16.91 2.25 11.06
C ALA A 154 -17.56 0.96 11.62
N GLN A 155 -17.80 -0.04 10.77
CA GLN A 155 -18.27 -1.36 11.21
C GLN A 155 -17.27 -2.03 12.15
N ARG A 156 -15.99 -2.07 11.79
CA ARG A 156 -14.93 -2.65 12.65
C ARG A 156 -14.78 -1.94 13.98
N ALA A 157 -14.83 -0.61 13.98
CA ALA A 157 -14.80 0.17 15.21
C ALA A 157 -15.99 -0.19 16.11
N ALA A 158 -17.19 -0.34 15.55
CA ALA A 158 -18.38 -0.77 16.28
C ALA A 158 -18.26 -2.21 16.81
N GLU A 159 -17.78 -3.16 16.00
CA GLU A 159 -17.52 -4.56 16.38
C GLU A 159 -16.52 -4.65 17.54
N GLN A 160 -15.52 -3.77 17.58
CA GLN A 160 -14.49 -3.73 18.62
C GLN A 160 -14.87 -2.85 19.83
N GLY A 161 -16.05 -2.24 19.82
CA GLY A 161 -16.49 -1.32 20.89
C GLY A 161 -15.67 -0.03 20.97
N VAL A 162 -15.02 0.38 19.87
CA VAL A 162 -14.23 1.62 19.78
C VAL A 162 -15.17 2.78 19.44
N THR A 163 -15.33 3.72 20.38
CA THR A 163 -16.13 4.93 20.18
C THR A 163 -15.24 6.14 19.94
N THR A 164 -15.55 6.93 18.91
CA THR A 164 -14.89 8.23 18.70
C THR A 164 -15.45 9.24 19.71
N PRO A 165 -14.62 9.91 20.52
CA PRO A 165 -15.10 10.95 21.44
C PRO A 165 -15.74 12.13 20.69
N PRO A 166 -16.80 12.75 21.23
CA PRO A 166 -17.42 13.92 20.61
C PRO A 166 -16.41 15.04 20.36
N GLY A 167 -16.42 15.60 19.14
CA GLY A 167 -15.48 16.65 18.70
C GLY A 167 -14.13 16.13 18.21
N ARG A 168 -13.92 14.80 18.22
CA ARG A 168 -12.74 14.14 17.65
C ARG A 168 -13.02 13.50 16.30
N GLU A 169 -14.21 13.65 15.75
CA GLU A 169 -14.56 13.16 14.43
C GLU A 169 -13.83 13.96 13.34
N LEU A 170 -13.25 13.27 12.36
CA LEU A 170 -12.75 13.95 11.17
C LEU A 170 -13.91 14.55 10.37
N PRO A 171 -13.77 15.79 9.86
CA PRO A 171 -14.81 16.39 9.05
C PRO A 171 -15.03 15.57 7.76
N PRO A 172 -16.29 15.40 7.32
CA PRO A 172 -16.57 14.67 6.09
C PRO A 172 -15.94 15.39 4.90
N ILE A 173 -15.48 14.61 3.92
CA ILE A 173 -14.93 15.15 2.68
C ILE A 173 -16.08 15.73 1.84
N PRO A 174 -16.08 17.03 1.52
CA PRO A 174 -17.14 17.63 0.71
C PRO A 174 -17.12 17.07 -0.71
N LEU A 175 -18.30 16.95 -1.32
CA LEU A 175 -18.47 16.53 -2.71
C LEU A 175 -18.22 17.69 -3.67
N ALA A 176 -17.65 17.39 -4.83
CA ALA A 176 -17.59 18.32 -5.95
C ALA A 176 -19.01 18.78 -6.33
N PRO A 177 -19.19 20.04 -6.75
CA PRO A 177 -20.51 20.53 -7.09
C PRO A 177 -21.01 19.86 -8.38
N GLU A 178 -22.30 19.58 -8.42
CA GLU A 178 -22.97 19.19 -9.67
C GLU A 178 -23.13 20.42 -10.57
N SER A 179 -22.86 20.25 -11.87
CA SER A 179 -23.04 21.35 -12.82
C SER A 179 -24.53 21.61 -13.05
N PRO A 180 -25.02 22.86 -12.92
CA PRO A 180 -26.42 23.18 -13.20
C PRO A 180 -26.79 23.06 -14.68
N ASP A 181 -25.81 23.04 -15.58
CA ASP A 181 -25.98 22.83 -17.01
C ASP A 181 -24.95 21.80 -17.48
N GLN A 182 -25.42 20.65 -17.96
CA GLN A 182 -24.57 19.54 -18.42
C GLN A 182 -23.94 19.80 -19.80
N GLY A 183 -24.33 20.89 -20.47
CA GLY A 183 -23.80 21.29 -21.76
C GLY A 183 -24.16 20.31 -22.89
N ARG A 184 -23.32 20.28 -23.93
CA ARG A 184 -23.62 19.54 -25.18
C ARG A 184 -23.37 18.04 -25.12
N ILE A 185 -22.53 17.58 -24.20
CA ILE A 185 -22.17 16.18 -24.03
C ILE A 185 -22.57 15.81 -22.60
N PRO A 186 -23.87 15.53 -22.38
CA PRO A 186 -24.34 15.18 -21.05
C PRO A 186 -23.73 13.85 -20.63
N LEU A 187 -23.11 13.83 -19.46
CA LEU A 187 -22.71 12.62 -18.77
C LEU A 187 -23.27 12.66 -17.35
N PRO A 188 -23.58 11.50 -16.75
CA PRO A 188 -23.98 11.42 -15.36
C PRO A 188 -22.98 12.11 -14.44
N TYR A 189 -23.47 12.76 -13.39
CA TYR A 189 -22.62 13.28 -12.34
C TYR A 189 -21.91 12.12 -11.64
N VAL A 190 -20.60 12.27 -11.44
CA VAL A 190 -19.77 11.31 -10.72
C VAL A 190 -19.36 11.91 -9.38
N PRO A 191 -19.74 11.28 -8.25
CA PRO A 191 -19.26 11.66 -6.93
C PRO A 191 -17.73 11.65 -6.85
N ARG A 192 -17.17 12.76 -6.37
CA ARG A 192 -15.73 12.96 -6.25
C ARG A 192 -15.43 14.06 -5.23
N PRO A 193 -14.23 14.09 -4.65
CA PRO A 193 -13.94 15.07 -3.62
C PRO A 193 -13.88 16.49 -4.18
N TYR A 194 -14.40 17.42 -3.41
CA TYR A 194 -14.22 18.85 -3.60
C TYR A 194 -12.76 19.24 -3.31
N THR A 195 -12.21 20.14 -4.12
CA THR A 195 -10.81 20.60 -4.03
C THR A 195 -10.76 22.11 -4.22
N GLU A 196 -9.59 22.72 -3.98
CA GLU A 196 -9.41 24.16 -4.24
C GLU A 196 -9.72 24.56 -5.70
N TRP A 197 -9.49 23.64 -6.64
CA TRP A 197 -9.84 23.85 -8.04
C TRP A 197 -11.36 24.03 -8.21
N HIS A 198 -12.15 23.18 -7.54
CA HIS A 198 -13.60 23.29 -7.52
C HIS A 198 -14.05 24.62 -6.91
N GLU A 199 -13.41 25.08 -5.84
CA GLU A 199 -13.70 26.40 -5.26
C GLU A 199 -13.46 27.54 -6.25
N LYS A 200 -12.31 27.53 -6.92
CA LYS A 200 -11.94 28.53 -7.94
C LYS A 200 -12.90 28.51 -9.13
N VAL A 201 -13.35 27.34 -9.56
CA VAL A 201 -14.30 27.18 -10.67
C VAL A 201 -15.71 27.57 -10.24
N TRP A 202 -16.14 27.16 -9.06
CA TRP A 202 -17.48 27.45 -8.54
C TRP A 202 -17.69 28.95 -8.33
N LYS A 203 -16.69 29.67 -7.80
CA LYS A 203 -16.73 31.13 -7.72
C LYS A 203 -16.95 31.79 -9.08
N LYS A 204 -16.34 31.29 -10.16
CA LYS A 204 -16.57 31.82 -11.52
C LYS A 204 -18.00 31.60 -12.02
N ILE A 205 -18.67 30.56 -11.52
CA ILE A 205 -20.06 30.24 -11.88
C ILE A 205 -21.04 31.13 -11.09
N THR A 206 -20.75 31.36 -9.79
CA THR A 206 -21.71 32.00 -8.86
C THR A 206 -21.52 33.49 -8.65
N THR A 207 -20.31 34.04 -8.78
CA THR A 207 -20.01 35.41 -8.32
C THR A 207 -20.32 36.48 -9.36
N ASP A 208 -20.43 36.12 -10.63
CA ASP A 208 -20.69 37.11 -11.67
C ASP A 208 -22.19 37.37 -11.83
N THR A 209 -22.61 38.64 -11.70
CA THR A 209 -23.97 39.06 -12.05
C THR A 209 -24.31 38.63 -13.47
N PRO A 210 -25.49 38.00 -13.70
CA PRO A 210 -25.95 37.66 -15.04
C PRO A 210 -25.87 38.89 -15.95
N THR A 211 -25.63 38.69 -17.24
CA THR A 211 -25.74 39.80 -18.20
C THR A 211 -27.15 40.41 -18.13
N LYS A 212 -27.31 41.67 -18.57
CA LYS A 212 -28.60 42.42 -18.53
C LYS A 212 -29.79 41.66 -19.14
N ASP A 213 -29.54 40.63 -19.94
CA ASP A 213 -30.52 39.78 -20.62
C ASP A 213 -30.79 38.43 -19.90
N GLY A 214 -30.29 38.23 -18.68
CA GLY A 214 -30.40 36.95 -17.96
C GLY A 214 -29.51 35.83 -18.51
N LYS A 215 -28.65 36.12 -19.50
CA LYS A 215 -27.75 35.12 -20.11
C LYS A 215 -26.45 34.98 -19.31
N LEU A 216 -25.93 33.75 -19.26
CA LEU A 216 -24.63 33.45 -18.65
C LEU A 216 -23.52 34.26 -19.33
N ASN A 217 -22.68 34.92 -18.54
CA ASN A 217 -21.54 35.64 -19.08
C ASN A 217 -20.44 34.66 -19.57
N ALA A 218 -19.37 35.17 -20.17
CA ALA A 218 -18.29 34.32 -20.71
C ALA A 218 -17.52 33.55 -19.61
N THR A 219 -17.35 34.15 -18.44
CA THR A 219 -16.65 33.56 -17.28
C THR A 219 -17.44 32.38 -16.70
N GLN A 220 -18.74 32.55 -16.51
CA GLN A 220 -19.68 31.51 -16.06
C GLN A 220 -19.70 30.35 -17.05
N ARG A 221 -19.83 30.63 -18.35
CA ARG A 221 -19.77 29.60 -19.40
C ARG A 221 -18.46 28.82 -19.39
N ARG A 222 -17.32 29.49 -19.20
CA ARG A 222 -16.02 28.84 -19.04
C ARG A 222 -15.95 27.99 -17.78
N GLY A 223 -16.48 28.48 -16.65
CA GLY A 223 -16.56 27.74 -15.40
C GLY A 223 -17.36 26.44 -15.53
N LEU A 224 -18.57 26.51 -16.12
CA LEU A 224 -19.40 25.34 -16.41
C LEU A 224 -18.70 24.36 -17.36
N THR A 225 -18.04 24.87 -18.41
CA THR A 225 -17.28 24.03 -19.35
C THR A 225 -16.13 23.29 -18.63
N GLN A 226 -15.43 23.96 -17.72
CA GLN A 226 -14.36 23.37 -16.92
C GLN A 226 -14.90 22.29 -15.98
N LEU A 227 -15.96 22.58 -15.22
CA LEU A 227 -16.59 21.64 -14.30
C LEU A 227 -17.14 20.40 -15.03
N ASN A 228 -17.83 20.61 -16.15
CA ASN A 228 -18.33 19.52 -16.99
C ASN A 228 -17.18 18.70 -17.57
N LYS A 229 -16.11 19.33 -18.04
CA LYS A 229 -14.93 18.60 -18.55
C LYS A 229 -14.35 17.69 -17.47
N GLU A 230 -14.12 18.21 -16.29
CA GLU A 230 -13.53 17.44 -15.20
C GLU A 230 -14.46 16.28 -14.77
N ASN A 231 -15.78 16.49 -14.69
CA ASN A 231 -16.74 15.39 -14.47
C ASN A 231 -16.63 14.30 -15.55
N ARG A 232 -16.51 14.68 -16.83
CA ARG A 232 -16.33 13.70 -17.93
C ARG A 232 -15.02 12.92 -17.80
N ASP A 233 -13.94 13.61 -17.45
CA ASP A 233 -12.62 12.99 -17.30
C ASP A 233 -12.61 12.00 -16.11
N VAL A 234 -13.31 12.31 -15.01
CA VAL A 234 -13.51 11.38 -13.89
C VAL A 234 -14.38 10.19 -14.31
N TYR A 235 -15.51 10.45 -14.98
CA TYR A 235 -16.41 9.40 -15.47
C TYR A 235 -15.68 8.40 -16.36
N LYS A 236 -14.89 8.88 -17.33
CA LYS A 236 -14.13 7.99 -18.22
C LYS A 236 -13.08 7.16 -17.47
N ARG A 237 -12.37 7.74 -16.49
CA ARG A 237 -11.43 7.00 -15.64
C ARG A 237 -12.12 5.90 -14.83
N GLN A 238 -13.24 6.23 -14.19
CA GLN A 238 -14.00 5.28 -13.38
C GLN A 238 -14.60 4.17 -14.26
N TYR A 239 -15.17 4.52 -15.40
CA TYR A 239 -15.71 3.55 -16.35
C TYR A 239 -14.63 2.56 -16.80
N GLN A 240 -13.46 3.06 -17.21
CA GLN A 240 -12.34 2.21 -17.60
C GLN A 240 -11.84 1.32 -16.45
N ALA A 241 -11.70 1.87 -15.24
CA ALA A 241 -11.28 1.11 -14.07
C ALA A 241 -12.31 0.02 -13.67
N THR A 242 -13.61 0.30 -13.84
CA THR A 242 -14.69 -0.68 -13.63
C THR A 242 -14.62 -1.80 -14.66
N THR A 243 -14.47 -1.48 -15.95
CA THR A 243 -14.33 -2.50 -17.01
C THR A 243 -13.08 -3.38 -16.80
N ILE A 244 -11.97 -2.82 -16.33
CA ILE A 244 -10.79 -3.62 -15.96
C ILE A 244 -11.09 -4.54 -14.77
N GLY A 245 -11.81 -4.04 -13.76
CA GLY A 245 -12.26 -4.88 -12.65
C GLY A 245 -13.22 -6.00 -13.08
N GLU A 246 -14.06 -5.78 -14.09
CA GLU A 246 -14.90 -6.82 -14.69
C GLU A 246 -14.05 -7.90 -15.38
N ILE A 247 -12.96 -7.51 -16.06
CA ILE A 247 -12.01 -8.47 -16.65
C ILE A 247 -11.35 -9.31 -15.55
N ASP A 248 -10.96 -8.71 -14.42
CA ASP A 248 -10.37 -9.43 -13.29
C ASP A 248 -11.37 -10.46 -12.72
N GLU A 249 -12.64 -10.08 -12.52
CA GLU A 249 -13.69 -11.00 -12.04
C GLU A 249 -14.04 -12.12 -13.04
N LEU A 250 -14.09 -11.80 -14.35
CA LEU A 250 -14.26 -12.81 -15.40
C LEU A 250 -13.07 -13.77 -15.44
N THR A 251 -11.85 -13.30 -15.18
CA THR A 251 -10.65 -14.13 -15.10
C THR A 251 -10.71 -15.05 -13.87
N ASN A 252 -11.19 -14.57 -12.72
CA ASN A 252 -11.44 -15.40 -11.54
C ASN A 252 -12.48 -16.48 -11.82
N THR A 253 -13.56 -16.12 -12.51
CA THR A 253 -14.60 -17.07 -12.93
C THR A 253 -14.03 -18.11 -13.89
N LEU A 254 -13.27 -17.69 -14.90
CA LEU A 254 -12.56 -18.57 -15.84
C LEU A 254 -11.70 -19.59 -15.09
N SER A 255 -10.91 -19.12 -14.12
CA SER A 255 -10.03 -19.97 -13.30
C SER A 255 -10.80 -21.01 -12.48
N ARG A 256 -11.98 -20.65 -11.94
CA ARG A 256 -12.82 -21.57 -11.16
C ARG A 256 -13.50 -22.60 -12.07
N THR A 257 -14.00 -22.20 -13.23
CA THR A 257 -14.56 -23.12 -14.22
C THR A 257 -13.50 -24.05 -14.81
N ALA A 258 -12.29 -23.53 -15.07
CA ALA A 258 -11.17 -24.30 -15.58
C ALA A 258 -10.70 -25.43 -14.64
N ALA A 259 -10.92 -25.26 -13.34
CA ALA A 259 -10.57 -26.26 -12.34
C ALA A 259 -11.60 -27.39 -12.20
N ASP A 260 -12.80 -27.27 -12.78
CA ASP A 260 -13.81 -28.33 -12.71
C ASP A 260 -13.43 -29.50 -13.64
N PRO A 261 -13.26 -30.73 -13.10
CA PRO A 261 -12.99 -31.92 -13.90
C PRO A 261 -13.97 -32.17 -15.03
N ARG A 262 -15.24 -31.75 -14.89
CA ARG A 262 -16.33 -32.04 -15.82
C ARG A 262 -16.42 -31.09 -17.01
N GLU A 263 -15.83 -29.90 -16.90
CA GLU A 263 -15.96 -28.85 -17.90
C GLU A 263 -14.92 -29.00 -19.02
N SER A 264 -15.27 -28.69 -20.27
CA SER A 264 -14.31 -28.71 -21.39
C SER A 264 -13.92 -27.31 -21.81
N SER A 265 -12.94 -27.19 -22.71
CA SER A 265 -12.57 -25.94 -23.38
C SER A 265 -13.79 -25.17 -23.94
N ALA A 266 -14.79 -25.89 -24.46
CA ALA A 266 -16.03 -25.30 -24.98
C ALA A 266 -16.87 -24.58 -23.91
N ALA A 267 -16.78 -24.98 -22.64
CA ALA A 267 -17.47 -24.31 -21.54
C ALA A 267 -16.82 -22.98 -21.15
N LEU A 268 -15.55 -22.78 -21.51
CA LEU A 268 -14.78 -21.56 -21.23
C LEU A 268 -14.98 -20.48 -22.30
N GLU A 269 -15.32 -20.87 -23.53
CA GLU A 269 -15.52 -19.95 -24.66
C GLU A 269 -16.46 -18.76 -24.35
N PRO A 270 -17.64 -18.95 -23.73
CA PRO A 270 -18.52 -17.82 -23.40
C PRO A 270 -17.89 -16.81 -22.43
N ILE A 271 -16.97 -17.26 -21.56
CA ILE A 271 -16.25 -16.39 -20.63
C ILE A 271 -15.13 -15.65 -21.37
N LEU A 272 -14.40 -16.35 -22.24
CA LEU A 272 -13.35 -15.78 -23.08
C LEU A 272 -13.90 -14.70 -24.02
N ASP A 273 -15.07 -14.92 -24.61
CA ASP A 273 -15.75 -13.93 -25.46
C ASP A 273 -16.09 -12.66 -24.68
N LYS A 274 -16.57 -12.79 -23.43
CA LYS A 274 -16.82 -11.64 -22.55
C LYS A 274 -15.54 -10.90 -22.19
N ILE A 275 -14.46 -11.62 -21.86
CA ILE A 275 -13.15 -11.02 -21.58
C ILE A 275 -12.65 -10.25 -22.82
N LYS A 276 -12.76 -10.84 -24.00
CA LYS A 276 -12.35 -10.22 -25.26
C LYS A 276 -13.17 -8.97 -25.58
N ALA A 277 -14.49 -9.01 -25.38
CA ALA A 277 -15.37 -7.86 -25.57
C ALA A 277 -15.05 -6.72 -24.59
N ALA A 278 -14.78 -7.05 -23.32
CA ALA A 278 -14.37 -6.07 -22.31
C ALA A 278 -13.00 -5.46 -22.63
N LYS A 279 -12.01 -6.27 -23.04
CA LYS A 279 -10.69 -5.78 -23.50
C LYS A 279 -10.82 -4.84 -24.70
N SER A 280 -11.63 -5.21 -25.71
CA SER A 280 -11.93 -4.34 -26.86
C SER A 280 -12.55 -3.00 -26.44
N THR A 281 -13.43 -3.01 -25.43
CA THR A 281 -14.00 -1.79 -24.85
C THR A 281 -12.93 -0.91 -24.22
N VAL A 282 -11.98 -1.49 -23.47
CA VAL A 282 -10.85 -0.77 -22.89
C VAL A 282 -9.97 -0.16 -23.99
N ASP A 283 -9.64 -0.91 -25.04
CA ASP A 283 -8.85 -0.44 -26.18
C ASP A 283 -9.54 0.71 -26.92
N GLN A 284 -10.86 0.64 -27.09
CA GLN A 284 -11.65 1.71 -27.68
C GLN A 284 -11.54 2.99 -26.83
N ILE A 285 -11.72 2.90 -25.51
CA ILE A 285 -11.58 4.04 -24.60
C ILE A 285 -10.18 4.66 -24.71
N LEU A 286 -9.13 3.83 -24.74
CA LEU A 286 -7.75 4.28 -24.88
C LEU A 286 -7.51 5.08 -26.17
N SER A 287 -8.19 4.72 -27.26
CA SER A 287 -8.08 5.42 -28.55
C SER A 287 -8.81 6.78 -28.59
N GLU A 288 -9.88 6.94 -27.81
CA GLU A 288 -10.74 8.12 -27.83
C GLU A 288 -10.38 9.18 -26.78
N VAL A 289 -9.64 8.79 -25.74
CA VAL A 289 -9.42 9.62 -24.56
C VAL A 289 -8.02 10.22 -24.56
N HIS A 290 -7.92 11.49 -24.14
CA HIS A 290 -6.64 12.17 -24.04
C HIS A 290 -5.73 11.51 -22.99
N TYR A 291 -4.43 11.44 -23.28
CA TYR A 291 -3.44 10.74 -22.44
C TYR A 291 -3.41 11.22 -20.98
N GLU A 292 -3.73 12.50 -20.71
CA GLU A 292 -3.76 13.05 -19.35
C GLU A 292 -4.82 12.39 -18.45
N VAL A 293 -5.89 11.89 -19.04
CA VAL A 293 -6.94 11.17 -18.32
C VAL A 293 -6.51 9.71 -18.13
N ILE A 294 -5.93 9.12 -19.17
CA ILE A 294 -5.49 7.71 -19.19
C ILE A 294 -4.35 7.45 -18.19
N LYS A 295 -3.38 8.37 -18.05
CA LYS A 295 -2.19 8.18 -17.20
C LYS A 295 -2.51 7.91 -15.72
N GLU A 296 -3.69 8.31 -15.25
CA GLU A 296 -4.12 8.13 -13.86
C GLU A 296 -4.89 6.81 -13.62
N VAL A 297 -5.40 6.19 -14.68
CA VAL A 297 -6.20 4.95 -14.61
C VAL A 297 -5.44 3.81 -13.91
N PRO A 298 -4.14 3.57 -14.17
CA PRO A 298 -3.39 2.56 -13.45
C PRO A 298 -3.44 2.73 -11.93
N ALA A 299 -3.43 3.97 -11.42
CA ALA A 299 -3.50 4.21 -9.99
C ALA A 299 -4.86 3.82 -9.40
N VAL A 300 -5.95 4.15 -10.09
CA VAL A 300 -7.32 3.81 -9.65
C VAL A 300 -7.52 2.29 -9.65
N VAL A 301 -7.11 1.63 -10.75
CA VAL A 301 -7.17 0.16 -10.89
C VAL A 301 -6.35 -0.52 -9.80
N ASP A 302 -5.09 -0.11 -9.64
CA ASP A 302 -4.19 -0.71 -8.66
C ASP A 302 -4.69 -0.49 -7.23
N ASN A 303 -5.24 0.70 -6.91
CA ASN A 303 -5.86 0.95 -5.61
C ASN A 303 -7.02 -0.02 -5.32
N LYS A 304 -7.87 -0.30 -6.33
CA LYS A 304 -8.96 -1.27 -6.19
C LYS A 304 -8.42 -2.69 -5.99
N ARG A 305 -7.45 -3.11 -6.81
CA ARG A 305 -6.81 -4.44 -6.71
C ARG A 305 -6.19 -4.65 -5.33
N VAL A 306 -5.38 -3.71 -4.83
CA VAL A 306 -4.72 -3.90 -3.52
C VAL A 306 -5.68 -3.85 -2.33
N ALA A 307 -6.81 -3.16 -2.47
CA ALA A 307 -7.81 -3.03 -1.41
C ALA A 307 -8.77 -4.23 -1.36
N LEU A 308 -8.99 -4.91 -2.49
CA LEU A 308 -10.04 -5.93 -2.64
C LEU A 308 -9.55 -7.23 -3.29
N HIS A 309 -8.24 -7.51 -3.35
CA HIS A 309 -7.73 -8.74 -3.99
C HIS A 309 -8.29 -10.04 -3.38
N SER A 310 -8.67 -10.04 -2.10
CA SER A 310 -9.34 -11.16 -1.42
C SER A 310 -10.87 -11.02 -1.36
N GLY A 311 -11.43 -9.99 -2.00
CA GLY A 311 -12.85 -9.63 -1.93
C GLY A 311 -13.25 -8.83 -0.68
N ASN A 312 -12.33 -8.56 0.25
CA ASN A 312 -12.60 -7.80 1.47
C ASN A 312 -11.47 -6.79 1.79
N PHE A 313 -11.77 -5.78 2.61
CA PHE A 313 -10.78 -4.78 3.05
C PHE A 313 -9.88 -5.25 4.21
N ASP A 314 -10.25 -6.31 4.91
CA ASP A 314 -9.55 -6.76 6.12
C ASP A 314 -8.20 -7.40 5.77
N ASP A 315 -8.08 -7.97 4.57
CA ASP A 315 -6.82 -8.45 4.01
C ASP A 315 -6.13 -7.43 3.09
N ALA A 316 -6.62 -6.19 2.99
CA ALA A 316 -6.05 -5.19 2.09
C ALA A 316 -4.54 -4.97 2.31
N ILE A 317 -3.78 -4.79 1.23
CA ILE A 317 -2.31 -4.66 1.32
C ILE A 317 -1.91 -3.40 2.10
N LEU A 318 -2.62 -2.29 1.89
CA LEU A 318 -2.31 -1.04 2.56
C LEU A 318 -2.85 -1.05 3.99
N HIS A 319 -1.97 -0.78 4.95
CA HIS A 319 -2.32 -0.63 6.37
C HIS A 319 -3.42 0.40 6.61
N TRP A 320 -3.47 1.46 5.80
CA TRP A 320 -4.53 2.46 5.84
C TRP A 320 -5.92 1.83 5.70
N ASP A 321 -6.10 0.93 4.74
CA ASP A 321 -7.40 0.30 4.47
C ASP A 321 -7.80 -0.67 5.60
N ARG A 322 -6.81 -1.20 6.34
CA ARG A 322 -6.96 -2.09 7.50
C ARG A 322 -7.00 -1.37 8.85
N ARG A 323 -7.08 -0.04 8.91
CA ARG A 323 -7.16 0.71 10.17
C ARG A 323 -8.36 0.26 11.04
N PRO A 324 -8.21 0.10 12.37
CA PRO A 324 -9.28 -0.38 13.24
C PRO A 324 -10.41 0.65 13.42
N PHE A 325 -10.09 1.94 13.36
CA PHE A 325 -11.02 3.05 13.49
C PHE A 325 -10.53 4.25 12.68
N GLU A 326 -11.39 5.26 12.48
CA GLU A 326 -10.99 6.51 11.82
C GLU A 326 -10.11 7.35 12.74
N PRO A 327 -8.98 7.92 12.26
CA PRO A 327 -8.06 8.66 13.12
C PRO A 327 -8.75 9.81 13.84
N LEU A 328 -8.40 10.03 15.11
CA LEU A 328 -8.96 11.12 15.90
C LEU A 328 -8.48 12.47 15.36
N LEU A 329 -9.39 13.45 15.31
CA LEU A 329 -9.05 14.81 14.92
C LEU A 329 -8.13 15.47 15.95
N ILE A 330 -6.97 15.91 15.48
CA ILE A 330 -6.06 16.80 16.21
C ILE A 330 -6.38 18.23 15.78
N THR A 331 -6.67 19.09 16.75
CA THR A 331 -6.81 20.52 16.53
C THR A 331 -5.43 21.20 16.53
N PRO A 332 -5.20 22.23 15.70
CA PRO A 332 -3.89 22.89 15.61
C PRO A 332 -3.33 23.40 16.95
N GLU A 333 -4.22 23.74 17.89
CA GLU A 333 -3.88 24.27 19.21
C GLU A 333 -3.27 23.22 20.15
N GLU A 334 -3.43 21.93 19.84
CA GLU A 334 -2.93 20.80 20.64
C GLU A 334 -1.48 20.42 20.31
N LEU A 335 -0.93 20.92 19.21
CA LEU A 335 0.41 20.57 18.75
C LEU A 335 1.42 21.65 19.12
N TYR A 336 2.65 21.18 19.39
CA TYR A 336 3.82 22.04 19.49
C TYR A 336 4.97 21.48 18.64
N PRO A 337 5.58 22.27 17.73
CA PRO A 337 5.18 23.63 17.36
C PRO A 337 3.84 23.65 16.60
N ARG A 338 3.03 24.71 16.81
CA ARG A 338 1.65 24.81 16.28
C ARG A 338 1.58 24.84 14.76
N GLU A 339 2.65 25.34 14.14
CA GLU A 339 2.76 25.45 12.68
C GLU A 339 3.12 24.10 12.02
N ALA A 340 3.54 23.11 12.80
CA ALA A 340 3.81 21.78 12.31
C ALA A 340 2.58 20.89 12.45
N GLU A 341 1.89 20.65 11.34
CA GLU A 341 0.83 19.64 11.30
C GLU A 341 1.44 18.24 11.38
N ARG A 342 1.05 17.47 12.39
CA ARG A 342 1.61 16.14 12.67
C ARG A 342 0.53 15.11 12.91
N SER A 343 0.69 13.94 12.31
CA SER A 343 -0.11 12.75 12.61
C SER A 343 0.57 11.92 13.70
N VAL A 344 -0.22 11.22 14.50
CA VAL A 344 0.24 10.25 15.50
C VAL A 344 -0.02 8.85 14.98
N LEU A 345 1.05 8.07 14.86
CA LEU A 345 1.03 6.68 14.41
C LEU A 345 1.23 5.74 15.60
N TYR A 346 0.48 4.64 15.61
CA TYR A 346 0.77 3.48 16.43
C TYR A 346 1.49 2.43 15.59
N PHE A 347 2.50 1.79 16.16
CA PHE A 347 3.20 0.66 15.60
C PHE A 347 3.45 -0.41 16.66
N GLU A 348 3.22 -1.65 16.26
CA GLU A 348 3.54 -2.85 17.02
C GLU A 348 4.21 -3.84 16.09
N ALA A 349 5.40 -4.31 16.47
CA ALA A 349 6.15 -5.27 15.67
C ALA A 349 5.49 -6.66 15.75
N ASP A 350 5.45 -7.35 14.62
CA ASP A 350 5.03 -8.75 14.55
C ASP A 350 6.07 -9.64 15.23
N PRO A 351 5.68 -10.46 16.21
CA PRO A 351 6.55 -11.50 16.77
C PRO A 351 7.01 -12.52 15.73
N ASN A 352 6.25 -12.73 14.66
CA ASN A 352 6.52 -13.68 13.58
C ASN A 352 6.31 -13.05 12.20
N PRO A 353 7.10 -12.03 11.82
CA PRO A 353 6.86 -11.29 10.59
C PRO A 353 7.03 -12.19 9.36
N PRO A 354 6.11 -12.15 8.36
CA PRO A 354 6.16 -13.02 7.18
C PRO A 354 7.50 -12.96 6.45
N ALA A 355 8.09 -11.77 6.34
CA ALA A 355 9.40 -11.54 5.74
C ALA A 355 10.49 -12.42 6.36
N VAL A 356 10.54 -12.47 7.70
CA VAL A 356 11.54 -13.23 8.43
C VAL A 356 11.24 -14.72 8.39
N GLN A 357 9.97 -15.13 8.40
CA GLN A 357 9.58 -16.53 8.20
C GLN A 357 10.08 -17.06 6.86
N LYS A 358 9.85 -16.32 5.76
CA LYS A 358 10.32 -16.68 4.41
C LYS A 358 11.85 -16.71 4.33
N LEU A 359 12.52 -15.69 4.91
CA LEU A 359 13.97 -15.63 4.93
C LEU A 359 14.60 -16.80 5.71
N ASN A 360 13.92 -17.27 6.77
CA ASN A 360 14.38 -18.41 7.57
C ASN A 360 14.26 -19.77 6.84
N GLN A 361 13.56 -19.83 5.70
CA GLN A 361 13.58 -21.01 4.82
C GLN A 361 14.92 -21.18 4.09
N LEU A 362 15.76 -20.13 4.08
CA LEU A 362 17.09 -20.14 3.49
C LEU A 362 18.16 -20.34 4.58
N ASP A 363 19.23 -21.05 4.20
CA ASP A 363 20.44 -21.14 5.02
C ASP A 363 21.00 -19.73 5.29
N PRO A 364 21.59 -19.46 6.47
CA PRO A 364 22.11 -18.14 6.81
C PRO A 364 23.09 -17.55 5.78
N SER A 365 23.89 -18.39 5.12
CA SER A 365 24.82 -17.98 4.06
C SER A 365 24.14 -17.53 2.76
N GLN A 366 22.87 -17.90 2.56
CA GLN A 366 22.08 -17.65 1.35
C GLN A 366 21.11 -16.48 1.50
N ARG A 367 20.93 -15.95 2.72
CA ARG A 367 19.97 -14.87 3.00
C ARG A 367 20.34 -13.54 2.35
N ASP A 368 21.63 -13.31 2.11
CA ASP A 368 22.15 -12.04 1.62
C ASP A 368 21.63 -11.66 0.23
N ALA A 369 21.50 -12.60 -0.72
CA ALA A 369 21.01 -12.21 -2.05
C ALA A 369 19.52 -11.84 -2.06
N ALA A 370 18.69 -12.54 -1.26
CA ALA A 370 17.29 -12.18 -1.09
C ALA A 370 17.15 -10.77 -0.48
N LEU A 371 17.94 -10.47 0.56
CA LEU A 371 17.98 -9.15 1.20
C LEU A 371 18.44 -8.05 0.25
N ARG A 372 19.49 -8.30 -0.55
CA ARG A 372 20.01 -7.35 -1.55
C ARG A 372 18.96 -7.05 -2.63
N LEU A 373 18.20 -8.05 -3.09
CA LEU A 373 17.13 -7.82 -4.05
C LEU A 373 15.98 -7.02 -3.45
N PHE A 374 15.57 -7.31 -2.22
CA PHE A 374 14.59 -6.49 -1.49
C PHE A 374 15.06 -5.03 -1.37
N GLU A 375 16.34 -4.83 -1.02
CA GLU A 375 16.91 -3.49 -0.91
C GLU A 375 16.86 -2.74 -2.25
N ALA A 376 17.31 -3.37 -3.33
CA ALA A 376 17.32 -2.77 -4.67
C ALA A 376 15.89 -2.44 -5.16
N LEU A 377 14.93 -3.36 -4.97
CA LEU A 377 13.55 -3.15 -5.39
C LEU A 377 12.88 -2.03 -4.59
N SER A 378 13.00 -2.05 -3.27
CA SER A 378 12.35 -1.05 -2.41
C SER A 378 12.86 0.37 -2.64
N LEU A 379 14.12 0.53 -3.08
CA LEU A 379 14.67 1.82 -3.49
C LEU A 379 14.15 2.29 -4.86
N THR A 380 13.78 1.36 -5.73
CA THR A 380 13.39 1.64 -7.13
C THR A 380 11.88 1.80 -7.31
N ILE A 381 11.06 1.15 -6.47
CA ILE A 381 9.59 1.11 -6.63
C ILE A 381 8.94 2.50 -6.65
N GLY A 382 9.54 3.48 -5.95
CA GLY A 382 9.04 4.85 -5.91
C GLY A 382 9.29 5.62 -7.21
N THR A 383 10.41 5.36 -7.89
CA THR A 383 10.79 6.05 -9.14
C THR A 383 10.26 5.34 -10.37
N ARG A 384 10.19 4.00 -10.35
CA ARG A 384 9.60 3.16 -11.42
C ARG A 384 8.29 2.54 -10.98
N ASN A 385 7.35 3.41 -10.61
CA ASN A 385 6.06 3.01 -10.05
C ASN A 385 5.10 2.31 -11.03
N LEU A 386 5.44 2.23 -12.32
CA LEU A 386 4.68 1.53 -13.37
C LEU A 386 5.34 0.24 -13.85
N MET A 387 6.48 -0.17 -13.29
CA MET A 387 7.14 -1.43 -13.65
C MET A 387 6.17 -2.60 -13.43
N THR A 388 6.05 -3.45 -14.45
CA THR A 388 5.16 -4.61 -14.43
C THR A 388 5.86 -5.79 -13.76
N VAL A 389 5.09 -6.75 -13.26
CA VAL A 389 5.63 -7.96 -12.65
C VAL A 389 6.34 -8.80 -13.72
N ALA A 390 5.80 -8.87 -14.94
CA ALA A 390 6.48 -9.52 -16.05
C ALA A 390 7.87 -8.90 -16.34
N GLU A 391 7.95 -7.56 -16.45
CA GLU A 391 9.22 -6.86 -16.66
C GLU A 391 10.20 -7.13 -15.50
N PHE A 392 9.72 -7.06 -14.26
CA PHE A 392 10.55 -7.32 -13.09
C PHE A 392 11.11 -8.74 -13.08
N LEU A 393 10.27 -9.74 -13.34
CA LEU A 393 10.66 -11.16 -13.37
C LEU A 393 11.64 -11.45 -14.50
N GLU A 394 11.47 -10.85 -15.68
CA GLU A 394 12.41 -10.98 -16.80
C GLU A 394 13.81 -10.45 -16.43
N LEU A 395 13.89 -9.35 -15.68
CA LEU A 395 15.18 -8.80 -15.25
C LEU A 395 15.93 -9.72 -14.27
N ILE A 396 15.22 -10.39 -13.36
CA ILE A 396 15.85 -11.22 -12.30
C ILE A 396 15.91 -12.72 -12.64
N PHE A 397 15.11 -13.17 -13.62
CA PHE A 397 15.04 -14.54 -14.15
C PHE A 397 14.98 -14.56 -15.69
N PRO A 398 16.00 -14.06 -16.42
CA PRO A 398 15.92 -13.80 -17.86
C PRO A 398 15.63 -15.03 -18.74
N GLU A 399 15.95 -16.23 -18.26
CA GLU A 399 15.78 -17.48 -19.03
C GLU A 399 14.57 -18.31 -18.57
N ARG A 400 13.77 -17.82 -17.61
CA ARG A 400 12.62 -18.58 -17.07
C ARG A 400 11.30 -18.04 -17.60
N PRO A 401 10.44 -18.90 -18.18
CA PRO A 401 9.11 -18.47 -18.61
C PRO A 401 8.21 -18.17 -17.40
N ILE A 402 7.28 -17.22 -17.57
CA ILE A 402 6.37 -16.77 -16.51
C ILE A 402 5.61 -17.94 -15.87
N ASN A 403 5.12 -18.89 -16.66
CA ASN A 403 4.39 -20.07 -16.17
C ASN A 403 5.22 -20.92 -15.19
N ASP A 404 6.53 -21.08 -15.42
CA ASP A 404 7.41 -21.85 -14.51
C ASP A 404 7.66 -21.08 -13.21
N ILE A 405 7.69 -19.75 -13.28
CA ILE A 405 7.82 -18.89 -12.10
C ILE A 405 6.53 -18.94 -11.29
N VAL A 406 5.34 -18.81 -11.91
CA VAL A 406 4.04 -18.92 -11.22
C VAL A 406 3.85 -20.32 -10.63
N LYS A 407 4.32 -21.38 -11.29
CA LYS A 407 4.35 -22.73 -10.72
C LYS A 407 5.20 -22.80 -9.45
N SER A 408 6.33 -22.11 -9.41
CA SER A 408 7.23 -22.07 -8.26
C SER A 408 6.73 -21.13 -7.15
N ILE A 409 5.95 -20.11 -7.53
CA ILE A 409 5.37 -19.10 -6.65
C ILE A 409 3.85 -19.01 -6.92
N PRO A 410 3.05 -19.97 -6.43
CA PRO A 410 1.62 -20.03 -6.73
C PRO A 410 0.84 -18.77 -6.31
N GLY A 411 1.33 -18.03 -5.31
CA GLY A 411 0.75 -16.76 -4.87
C GLY A 411 0.71 -15.66 -5.95
N LEU A 412 1.44 -15.80 -7.06
CA LEU A 412 1.32 -14.90 -8.22
C LEU A 412 0.04 -15.13 -9.04
N ALA A 413 -0.56 -16.33 -8.94
CA ALA A 413 -1.70 -16.73 -9.76
C ALA A 413 -2.96 -15.87 -9.51
N VAL A 414 -3.13 -15.32 -8.31
CA VAL A 414 -4.26 -14.44 -7.96
C VAL A 414 -4.24 -13.11 -8.71
N PHE A 415 -3.06 -12.66 -9.15
CA PHE A 415 -2.90 -11.37 -9.83
C PHE A 415 -2.87 -11.48 -11.36
N ALA A 416 -2.50 -12.66 -11.87
CA ALA A 416 -2.26 -12.87 -13.28
C ALA A 416 -3.57 -12.90 -14.10
N ALA A 417 -3.51 -12.37 -15.32
CA ALA A 417 -4.44 -12.73 -16.37
C ALA A 417 -4.24 -14.21 -16.74
N LYS A 418 -5.31 -14.89 -17.12
CA LYS A 418 -5.30 -16.33 -17.38
C LYS A 418 -5.93 -16.65 -18.72
N THR A 419 -5.32 -17.59 -19.44
CA THR A 419 -5.85 -18.12 -20.71
C THR A 419 -5.73 -19.65 -20.72
N PRO A 420 -6.72 -20.39 -21.23
CA PRO A 420 -6.60 -21.84 -21.38
C PRO A 420 -5.44 -22.20 -22.32
N LYS A 421 -4.69 -23.25 -21.98
CA LYS A 421 -3.67 -23.79 -22.88
C LYS A 421 -4.29 -24.43 -24.11
N PRO A 422 -3.55 -24.53 -25.24
CA PRO A 422 -4.06 -25.18 -26.44
C PRO A 422 -4.51 -26.64 -26.22
N ASP A 423 -3.87 -27.34 -25.27
CA ASP A 423 -4.17 -28.73 -24.92
C ASP A 423 -4.99 -28.85 -23.62
N PHE A 424 -5.81 -27.84 -23.32
CA PHE A 424 -6.56 -27.69 -22.06
C PHE A 424 -7.28 -28.98 -21.62
N ASP A 425 -7.98 -29.64 -22.54
CA ASP A 425 -8.83 -30.81 -22.25
C ASP A 425 -8.02 -32.05 -21.82
N ASN A 426 -6.74 -32.13 -22.20
CA ASN A 426 -5.86 -33.25 -21.89
C ASN A 426 -4.95 -32.98 -20.67
N LEU A 427 -4.90 -31.73 -20.19
CA LEU A 427 -4.04 -31.33 -19.09
C LEU A 427 -4.69 -31.57 -17.71
N PRO A 428 -3.89 -31.86 -16.68
CA PRO A 428 -4.42 -31.99 -15.32
C PRO A 428 -5.06 -30.69 -14.83
N LYS A 429 -6.26 -30.82 -14.26
CA LYS A 429 -6.99 -29.71 -13.62
C LYS A 429 -6.71 -29.62 -12.13
N THR A 430 -5.49 -30.02 -11.75
CA THR A 430 -5.05 -30.01 -10.36
C THR A 430 -4.78 -28.58 -9.91
N ILE A 431 -5.14 -28.29 -8.66
CA ILE A 431 -4.97 -26.97 -8.06
C ILE A 431 -3.77 -27.03 -7.13
N HIS A 432 -2.80 -26.13 -7.35
CA HIS A 432 -1.59 -26.01 -6.56
C HIS A 432 -1.62 -24.68 -5.79
N GLY A 433 -1.88 -24.75 -4.49
CA GLY A 433 -1.89 -23.60 -3.60
C GLY A 433 -0.49 -23.24 -3.09
N SER A 434 -0.38 -22.05 -2.51
CA SER A 434 0.83 -21.69 -1.73
C SER A 434 0.93 -22.59 -0.49
N PRO A 435 2.13 -22.90 0.04
CA PRO A 435 2.29 -23.79 1.21
C PRO A 435 1.51 -23.34 2.45
N GLU A 436 1.23 -22.05 2.57
CA GLU A 436 0.51 -21.41 3.69
C GLU A 436 -1.00 -21.23 3.42
N ALA A 437 -1.50 -21.66 2.26
CA ALA A 437 -2.89 -21.49 1.89
C ALA A 437 -3.80 -22.37 2.75
N ARG A 438 -4.90 -21.77 3.26
CA ARG A 438 -5.91 -22.49 4.03
C ARG A 438 -6.84 -23.25 3.08
N GLU A 439 -7.18 -24.48 3.44
CA GLU A 439 -8.19 -25.26 2.72
C GLU A 439 -9.62 -24.76 3.06
N PRO A 440 -10.57 -24.81 2.10
CA PRO A 440 -10.41 -25.23 0.72
C PRO A 440 -9.71 -24.17 -0.15
N LEU A 441 -8.86 -24.63 -1.07
CA LEU A 441 -8.13 -23.75 -1.99
C LEU A 441 -9.10 -23.10 -3.00
N ASP A 442 -9.05 -21.77 -3.15
CA ASP A 442 -9.73 -21.09 -4.25
C ASP A 442 -8.93 -21.27 -5.54
N PRO A 443 -9.49 -21.92 -6.59
CA PRO A 443 -8.81 -22.06 -7.86
C PRO A 443 -8.36 -20.73 -8.47
N ALA A 444 -9.06 -19.63 -8.19
CA ALA A 444 -8.70 -18.30 -8.66
C ALA A 444 -7.40 -17.78 -8.03
N ALA A 445 -7.03 -18.24 -6.83
CA ALA A 445 -5.82 -17.82 -6.14
C ALA A 445 -4.64 -18.80 -6.31
N CYS A 446 -4.83 -19.88 -7.07
CA CYS A 446 -3.89 -21.00 -7.15
C CYS A 446 -3.37 -21.25 -8.56
N TYR A 447 -2.23 -21.93 -8.64
CA TYR A 447 -1.67 -22.39 -9.91
C TYR A 447 -2.42 -23.62 -10.44
N GLN A 448 -2.62 -23.68 -11.75
CA GLN A 448 -3.30 -24.75 -12.48
C GLN A 448 -2.50 -25.05 -13.75
N GLU A 449 -2.26 -26.33 -14.03
CA GLU A 449 -1.38 -26.73 -15.14
C GLU A 449 -1.99 -26.51 -16.53
N ASN A 450 -3.32 -26.47 -16.60
CA ASN A 450 -4.13 -26.27 -17.80
C ASN A 450 -4.29 -24.80 -18.22
N LEU A 451 -3.79 -23.85 -17.43
CA LEU A 451 -3.84 -22.41 -17.72
C LEU A 451 -2.45 -21.85 -18.01
N ASP A 452 -2.40 -20.85 -18.87
CA ASP A 452 -1.28 -19.93 -19.07
C ASP A 452 -1.52 -18.65 -18.28
N TYR A 453 -0.44 -18.11 -17.71
CA TYR A 453 -0.44 -16.95 -16.84
C TYR A 453 0.28 -15.77 -17.49
N ASP A 454 -0.34 -14.59 -17.45
CA ASP A 454 0.24 -13.32 -17.92
C ASP A 454 0.23 -12.27 -16.80
N LEU A 455 1.41 -11.69 -16.56
CA LEU A 455 1.67 -10.70 -15.52
C LEU A 455 2.03 -9.32 -16.11
N SER A 456 1.83 -9.12 -17.41
CA SER A 456 2.20 -7.89 -18.13
C SER A 456 1.37 -6.68 -17.70
N ASP A 457 0.12 -6.88 -17.27
CA ASP A 457 -0.77 -5.80 -16.79
C ASP A 457 -0.77 -5.62 -15.25
N VAL A 458 0.07 -6.39 -14.55
CA VAL A 458 0.19 -6.36 -13.08
C VAL A 458 1.42 -5.53 -12.73
N ARG A 459 1.29 -4.54 -11.85
CA ARG A 459 2.42 -3.70 -11.43
C ARG A 459 3.05 -4.27 -10.17
N VAL A 460 4.37 -4.21 -10.04
CA VAL A 460 5.08 -4.75 -8.85
C VAL A 460 4.56 -4.14 -7.55
N ARG A 461 4.17 -2.87 -7.58
CA ARG A 461 3.59 -2.16 -6.42
C ARG A 461 2.28 -2.76 -5.92
N THR A 462 1.59 -3.62 -6.66
CA THR A 462 0.35 -4.27 -6.20
C THR A 462 0.59 -5.61 -5.51
N LEU A 463 1.83 -6.11 -5.47
CA LEU A 463 2.12 -7.39 -4.83
C LEU A 463 2.21 -7.25 -3.30
N PRO A 464 1.55 -8.12 -2.52
CA PRO A 464 1.73 -8.20 -1.07
C PRO A 464 3.18 -8.47 -0.69
N ILE A 465 3.59 -8.05 0.51
CA ILE A 465 4.96 -8.26 0.97
C ILE A 465 5.34 -9.74 1.03
N SER A 466 4.40 -10.62 1.40
CA SER A 466 4.63 -12.07 1.43
C SER A 466 4.99 -12.62 0.04
N THR A 467 4.22 -12.24 -1.00
CA THR A 467 4.49 -12.65 -2.39
C THR A 467 5.82 -12.07 -2.90
N LEU A 468 6.18 -10.84 -2.52
CA LEU A 468 7.49 -10.28 -2.85
C LEU A 468 8.62 -11.11 -2.23
N TRP A 469 8.47 -11.59 -0.99
CA TRP A 469 9.45 -12.48 -0.37
C TRP A 469 9.53 -13.85 -0.99
N ASP A 470 8.42 -14.42 -1.46
CA ASP A 470 8.46 -15.66 -2.24
C ASP A 470 9.33 -15.46 -3.51
N ILE A 471 9.21 -14.31 -4.19
CA ILE A 471 10.08 -13.94 -5.32
C ILE A 471 11.55 -13.82 -4.88
N PHE A 472 11.84 -13.15 -3.77
CA PHE A 472 13.22 -12.96 -3.31
C PHE A 472 13.90 -14.26 -2.88
N VAL A 473 13.14 -15.16 -2.24
CA VAL A 473 13.60 -16.50 -1.88
C VAL A 473 13.85 -17.34 -3.13
N GLU A 474 12.97 -17.27 -4.12
CA GLU A 474 13.16 -17.97 -5.39
C GLU A 474 14.35 -17.40 -6.20
N TYR A 475 14.59 -16.09 -6.11
CA TYR A 475 15.75 -15.45 -6.72
C TYR A 475 17.06 -15.96 -6.12
N GLN A 476 17.12 -16.18 -4.80
CA GLN A 476 18.28 -16.84 -4.20
C GLN A 476 18.51 -18.26 -4.73
N LYS A 477 17.44 -19.01 -5.02
CA LYS A 477 17.51 -20.41 -5.48
C LYS A 477 17.89 -20.54 -6.96
N LYS A 478 17.35 -19.66 -7.81
CA LYS A 478 17.35 -19.81 -9.27
C LYS A 478 17.71 -18.55 -10.06
N GLY A 479 17.95 -17.42 -9.38
CA GLY A 479 18.30 -16.15 -10.01
C GLY A 479 19.82 -15.92 -10.12
N ASN A 480 20.19 -14.81 -10.77
CA ASN A 480 21.60 -14.40 -10.87
C ASN A 480 22.07 -13.65 -9.62
N THR A 481 22.46 -14.39 -8.58
CA THR A 481 22.85 -13.85 -7.25
C THR A 481 24.23 -13.19 -7.19
N ASN A 482 24.97 -13.18 -8.30
CA ASN A 482 26.30 -12.57 -8.39
C ASN A 482 26.26 -11.02 -8.49
N LEU A 483 25.08 -10.45 -8.71
CA LEU A 483 24.91 -9.00 -8.84
C LEU A 483 25.00 -8.30 -7.46
N SER A 484 25.77 -7.23 -7.40
CA SER A 484 25.80 -6.32 -6.24
C SER A 484 24.51 -5.50 -6.13
N THR A 485 24.23 -4.92 -4.96
CA THR A 485 23.07 -4.02 -4.76
C THR A 485 23.06 -2.86 -5.76
N VAL A 486 24.24 -2.32 -6.12
CA VAL A 486 24.36 -1.24 -7.11
C VAL A 486 23.94 -1.72 -8.49
N GLN A 487 24.47 -2.87 -8.93
CA GLN A 487 24.12 -3.46 -10.22
C GLN A 487 22.65 -3.84 -10.29
N LEU A 488 22.08 -4.41 -9.22
CA LEU A 488 20.65 -4.71 -9.13
C LEU A 488 19.81 -3.45 -9.20
N THR A 489 20.18 -2.39 -8.47
CA THR A 489 19.43 -1.13 -8.51
C THR A 489 19.47 -0.52 -9.91
N GLN A 490 20.62 -0.55 -10.59
CA GLN A 490 20.77 -0.08 -11.97
C GLN A 490 19.98 -0.94 -12.96
N LEU A 491 20.01 -2.27 -12.80
CA LEU A 491 19.25 -3.23 -13.60
C LEU A 491 17.75 -2.96 -13.50
N LEU A 492 17.26 -2.66 -12.29
CA LEU A 492 15.88 -2.28 -12.06
C LEU A 492 15.57 -0.85 -12.55
N GLY A 493 16.56 -0.08 -13.00
CA GLY A 493 16.39 1.29 -13.50
C GLY A 493 16.30 2.36 -12.40
N GLY A 494 16.82 2.04 -11.21
CA GLY A 494 17.03 2.99 -10.12
C GLY A 494 18.41 3.67 -10.19
N THR A 495 18.58 4.73 -9.40
CA THR A 495 19.88 5.38 -9.18
C THR A 495 20.19 5.41 -7.68
N LEU A 496 21.41 5.05 -7.30
CA LEU A 496 21.87 5.18 -5.92
C LEU A 496 22.59 6.52 -5.74
N THR A 497 22.25 7.23 -4.67
CA THR A 497 23.00 8.42 -4.25
C THR A 497 24.24 8.00 -3.44
N SER A 498 25.31 8.80 -3.49
CA SER A 498 26.60 8.55 -2.84
C SER A 498 26.54 8.33 -1.31
N PHE A 499 25.42 8.68 -0.66
CA PHE A 499 25.22 8.41 0.76
C PHE A 499 25.03 6.91 1.04
N ARG A 500 24.38 6.16 0.14
CA ARG A 500 24.09 4.72 0.34
C ARG A 500 25.26 3.83 -0.05
N THR A 501 26.18 4.30 -0.90
CA THR A 501 27.39 3.55 -1.26
C THR A 501 28.38 3.39 -0.11
N GLY A 502 28.18 4.10 1.02
CA GLY A 502 29.05 4.03 2.20
C GLY A 502 28.49 3.21 3.38
N TRP A 503 27.27 2.66 3.28
CA TRP A 503 26.68 1.81 4.32
C TRP A 503 26.77 0.35 3.88
N GLU A 504 27.95 -0.26 3.99
CA GLU A 504 28.00 -1.70 4.18
C GLU A 504 27.60 -1.97 5.63
N PRO A 505 26.59 -2.82 5.92
CA PRO A 505 26.43 -3.33 7.26
C PRO A 505 27.71 -4.11 7.56
N THR A 506 28.62 -3.49 8.31
CA THR A 506 29.84 -4.14 8.77
C THR A 506 29.43 -5.44 9.43
N LYS A 507 29.84 -6.57 8.81
CA LYS A 507 29.78 -7.89 9.41
C LYS A 507 30.26 -7.79 10.85
N ARG A 508 29.35 -7.93 11.81
CA ARG A 508 29.74 -8.46 13.12
C ARG A 508 29.62 -9.97 13.02
N PHE A 509 30.74 -10.59 12.69
CA PHE A 509 31.01 -11.96 13.08
C PHE A 509 30.93 -12.01 14.61
N HIS A 510 29.99 -12.78 15.15
CA HIS A 510 30.21 -13.97 15.96
C HIS A 510 28.88 -14.59 16.36
#